data_AF-A0A1B4FPC9-F1
#
_entry.id   AF-A0A1B4FPC9-F1
#
_cell.length_a   1.000
_cell.length_b   1.000
_cell.length_c   1.000
_cell.angle_alpha   90.00
_cell.angle_beta   90.00
_cell.angle_gamma   90.00
#
_symmetry.space_group_name_H-M   'P 1'
#
loop_
_entity.id
_entity.type
_entity.pdbx_description
1 polymer ?
#
loop_
_entity_poly.entity_id
_entity_poly.type
_entity_poly.pdbx_seq_one_letter_code
_entity_poly.pdbx_strand_id
1 'polypeptide(L)'
;MVPRRLRQGEIAMELRRTVPFFLDISGKRVFRIDNLLIGNGEAPQPELVTRIGRTLDLSLIEHDLPIEIAETIIEEQFDAAMDYLFSHPLWEQFRSGENIIEPLLAYLIETRHYLAAAPARMAPGISCSYPDGDITEILARHLLEESNHAIYFEHALETLGVSAETARSVRPDPRTIELIHLMRDVATHDPLSAAVCSGLLESTANNRDCVLQWHDMLVQRRLLPASTVEAFKRHVAVDYELGHGRTWREVLRALGPTVHADRLANALNASTLVAEMLFRWFSAFQQGSSGMAVLLLSQDDAGARRTDEQAAHRDRFWSGIPVWPASVMHATAYAANQTFAVRAALSSVVLLEKAPPADVPRALGELAASGWHPDVHPMPTHARDWVRLIDGHRLWDLMLSAKGKSAVALATGWIVENIFYLRAAARHNANVIASCPDQRIRNWMVHHMKEEQGHASILERHLPEGVNLAAWRPLPTTRSFVGALVDAARADWKAYCLAQICLQGSLRDNSDAFYEAVGKTSARAAQIIVGMRDHDHIDRDCGHCDDADELATLLSPYTLEPMTLEHGALIGQLAWSFLDGIADHYVHEASVAQRIGWIG
;
A
#
# COMPACT_ATOMS: atom_id res chain seq x y z
N MET A 1 -35.91 -15.60 15.30
CA MET A 1 -36.80 -14.97 14.29
C MET A 1 -37.41 -16.11 13.45
N VAL A 2 -38.74 -16.16 13.31
CA VAL A 2 -39.46 -17.28 12.66
C VAL A 2 -39.15 -17.31 11.15
N PRO A 3 -38.80 -18.46 10.53
CA PRO A 3 -38.46 -18.48 9.11
C PRO A 3 -39.72 -18.42 8.24
N ARG A 4 -39.74 -17.46 7.31
CA ARG A 4 -40.73 -17.32 6.24
C ARG A 4 -40.51 -18.45 5.22
N ARG A 5 -41.51 -19.28 4.96
CA ARG A 5 -41.48 -20.30 3.89
C ARG A 5 -41.54 -19.59 2.53
N LEU A 6 -40.50 -19.75 1.71
CA LEU A 6 -40.47 -19.38 0.29
C LEU A 6 -41.01 -20.53 -0.57
N ARG A 7 -41.66 -20.17 -1.69
CA ARG A 7 -42.33 -21.08 -2.62
C ARG A 7 -41.30 -21.82 -3.49
N GLN A 8 -41.61 -23.07 -3.84
CA GLN A 8 -40.84 -23.89 -4.78
C GLN A 8 -40.86 -23.26 -6.19
N GLY A 9 -39.70 -22.86 -6.71
CA GLY A 9 -39.56 -22.31 -8.06
C GLY A 9 -38.29 -21.51 -8.38
N GLU A 10 -37.43 -21.21 -7.41
CA GLU A 10 -36.17 -20.51 -7.64
C GLU A 10 -34.98 -21.41 -7.34
N ILE A 11 -34.14 -21.68 -8.35
CA ILE A 11 -32.73 -21.97 -8.11
C ILE A 11 -32.08 -20.60 -7.79
N ALA A 12 -32.42 -20.04 -6.63
CA ALA A 12 -31.72 -18.92 -6.05
C ALA A 12 -30.54 -19.51 -5.27
N MET A 13 -29.46 -19.81 -5.98
CA MET A 13 -28.17 -19.90 -5.31
C MET A 13 -27.82 -18.46 -4.96
N GLU A 14 -28.09 -18.11 -3.70
CA GLU A 14 -27.75 -16.86 -3.04
C GLU A 14 -26.20 -16.74 -3.03
N LEU A 15 -25.61 -16.48 -4.19
CA LEU A 15 -24.23 -16.04 -4.25
C LEU A 15 -24.24 -14.64 -3.64
N ARG A 16 -23.77 -14.54 -2.40
CA ARG A 16 -23.25 -13.28 -1.86
C ARG A 16 -22.30 -12.71 -2.91
N ARG A 17 -22.27 -11.39 -3.06
CA ARG A 17 -21.50 -10.80 -4.18
C ARG A 17 -20.23 -10.25 -3.60
N THR A 18 -19.16 -11.04 -3.66
CA THR A 18 -17.86 -10.59 -3.15
C THR A 18 -16.77 -10.82 -4.16
N VAL A 19 -15.80 -9.92 -4.13
CA VAL A 19 -14.58 -10.01 -4.91
C VAL A 19 -13.76 -11.23 -4.48
N PRO A 20 -12.96 -11.82 -5.38
CA PRO A 20 -12.03 -12.88 -5.01
C PRO A 20 -10.93 -12.36 -4.09
N PHE A 21 -10.62 -13.10 -3.03
CA PHE A 21 -9.44 -12.91 -2.17
C PHE A 21 -8.48 -14.10 -2.26
N PHE A 22 -7.18 -13.87 -2.03
CA PHE A 22 -6.17 -14.94 -1.95
C PHE A 22 -5.85 -15.34 -0.52
N LEU A 23 -6.11 -16.59 -0.17
CA LEU A 23 -5.74 -17.17 1.11
C LEU A 23 -4.57 -18.12 0.97
N ASP A 24 -3.73 -18.20 2.00
CA ASP A 24 -2.83 -19.32 2.20
C ASP A 24 -3.42 -20.25 3.27
N ILE A 25 -3.78 -21.46 2.86
CA ILE A 25 -4.27 -22.49 3.77
C ILE A 25 -3.27 -23.65 3.74
N SER A 26 -2.47 -23.77 4.80
CA SER A 26 -1.47 -24.84 4.96
C SER A 26 -0.44 -24.90 3.82
N GLY A 27 0.06 -23.74 3.37
CA GLY A 27 1.03 -23.61 2.29
C GLY A 27 0.43 -23.71 0.88
N LYS A 28 -0.91 -23.71 0.77
CA LYS A 28 -1.63 -23.73 -0.51
C LYS A 28 -2.37 -22.42 -0.69
N ARG A 29 -2.07 -21.71 -1.78
CA ARG A 29 -2.85 -20.55 -2.19
C ARG A 29 -4.20 -20.97 -2.77
N VAL A 30 -5.29 -20.50 -2.17
CA VAL A 30 -6.67 -20.76 -2.61
C VAL A 30 -7.40 -19.44 -2.82
N PHE A 31 -8.34 -19.42 -3.76
CA PHE A 31 -9.28 -18.31 -3.88
C PHE A 31 -10.39 -18.48 -2.86
N ARG A 32 -10.74 -17.38 -2.23
CA ARG A 32 -12.01 -17.27 -1.52
C ARG A 32 -12.93 -16.36 -2.31
N ILE A 33 -14.13 -16.87 -2.57
CA ILE A 33 -15.25 -16.11 -3.13
C ILE A 33 -16.44 -16.44 -2.25
N ASP A 34 -16.94 -15.46 -1.51
CA ASP A 34 -17.94 -15.65 -0.46
C ASP A 34 -17.48 -16.71 0.57
N ASN A 35 -18.25 -17.79 0.69
CA ASN A 35 -17.97 -18.95 1.52
C ASN A 35 -17.35 -20.12 0.74
N LEU A 36 -17.04 -19.93 -0.55
CA LEU A 36 -16.47 -20.96 -1.41
C LEU A 36 -14.95 -20.78 -1.49
N LEU A 37 -14.24 -21.84 -1.14
CA LEU A 37 -12.80 -21.96 -1.41
C LEU A 37 -12.62 -22.66 -2.76
N ILE A 38 -11.97 -21.97 -3.69
CA ILE A 38 -11.72 -22.47 -5.04
C ILE A 38 -10.22 -22.68 -5.22
N GLY A 39 -9.87 -23.88 -5.68
CA GLY A 39 -8.51 -24.21 -6.14
C GLY A 39 -7.67 -24.97 -5.12
N ASN A 40 -6.71 -25.73 -5.67
CA ASN A 40 -5.61 -26.39 -4.95
C ASN A 40 -4.26 -25.84 -5.48
N GLY A 41 -4.16 -24.52 -5.69
CA GLY A 41 -2.99 -23.88 -6.29
C GLY A 41 -2.99 -23.77 -7.83
N GLU A 42 -4.08 -24.16 -8.51
CA GLU A 42 -4.26 -23.97 -9.95
C GLU A 42 -5.04 -22.68 -10.26
N ALA A 43 -4.78 -22.06 -11.42
CA ALA A 43 -5.57 -20.93 -11.90
C ALA A 43 -7.04 -21.35 -12.12
N PRO A 44 -8.01 -20.46 -11.84
CA PRO A 44 -9.42 -20.77 -12.04
C PRO A 44 -9.72 -20.83 -13.54
N GLN A 45 -10.66 -21.70 -13.91
CA GLN A 45 -11.06 -21.84 -15.32
C GLN A 45 -11.65 -20.51 -15.85
N PRO A 46 -11.42 -20.14 -17.13
CA PRO A 46 -11.91 -18.89 -17.71
C PRO A 46 -13.42 -18.68 -17.59
N GLU A 47 -14.22 -19.75 -17.65
CA GLU A 47 -15.67 -19.70 -17.50
C GLU A 47 -16.08 -19.28 -16.08
N LEU A 48 -15.32 -19.73 -15.08
CA LEU A 48 -15.53 -19.33 -13.69
C LEU A 48 -15.18 -17.85 -13.49
N VAL A 49 -14.03 -17.40 -14.02
CA VAL A 49 -13.61 -15.98 -14.01
C VAL A 49 -14.71 -15.11 -14.63
N THR A 50 -15.23 -15.50 -15.80
CA THR A 50 -16.32 -14.80 -16.48
C THR A 50 -17.60 -14.75 -15.63
N ARG A 51 -17.95 -15.86 -14.97
CA ARG A 51 -19.12 -15.92 -14.10
C ARG A 51 -18.98 -15.01 -12.87
N ILE A 52 -17.80 -14.97 -12.26
CA ILE A 52 -17.49 -14.05 -11.14
C ILE A 52 -17.61 -12.60 -11.60
N GLY A 53 -17.05 -12.25 -12.76
CA GLY A 53 -17.18 -10.90 -13.30
C GLY A 53 -18.63 -10.45 -13.45
N ARG A 54 -19.51 -11.32 -13.96
CA ARG A 54 -20.95 -11.03 -14.08
C ARG A 54 -21.65 -10.81 -12.75
N THR A 55 -21.22 -11.46 -11.67
CA THR A 55 -21.83 -11.25 -10.35
C THR A 55 -21.41 -9.93 -9.70
N LEU A 56 -20.31 -9.33 -10.19
CA LEU A 56 -19.72 -8.08 -9.69
C LEU A 56 -20.07 -6.87 -10.58
N ASP A 57 -20.88 -7.08 -11.61
CA ASP A 57 -21.34 -6.03 -12.50
C ASP A 57 -22.67 -5.44 -11.98
N LEU A 58 -22.58 -4.29 -11.33
CA LEU A 58 -23.72 -3.56 -10.77
C LEU A 58 -24.63 -3.01 -11.86
N SER A 59 -24.09 -2.71 -13.05
CA SER A 59 -24.87 -2.22 -14.19
C SER A 59 -25.95 -3.21 -14.64
N LEU A 60 -25.75 -4.52 -14.37
CA LEU A 60 -26.72 -5.58 -14.65
C LEU A 60 -27.89 -5.61 -13.65
N ILE A 61 -27.77 -4.89 -12.52
CA ILE A 61 -28.86 -4.71 -11.54
C ILE A 61 -29.66 -3.48 -11.94
N GLU A 62 -29.05 -2.30 -11.82
CA GLU A 62 -29.64 -0.98 -12.06
C GLU A 62 -28.52 0.07 -12.08
N HIS A 63 -28.67 1.14 -12.85
CA HIS A 63 -27.67 2.22 -12.88
C HIS A 63 -27.69 3.09 -11.62
N ASP A 64 -28.87 3.32 -11.03
CA ASP A 64 -29.06 4.05 -9.78
C ASP A 64 -29.68 3.12 -8.74
N LEU A 65 -28.88 2.64 -7.79
CA LEU A 65 -29.34 1.67 -6.80
C LEU A 65 -29.95 2.39 -5.60
N PRO A 66 -31.11 1.94 -5.07
CA PRO A 66 -31.61 2.36 -3.77
C PRO A 66 -30.56 2.19 -2.67
N ILE A 67 -30.45 3.17 -1.76
CA ILE A 67 -29.42 3.16 -0.70
C ILE A 67 -29.50 1.92 0.20
N GLU A 68 -30.68 1.33 0.42
CA GLU A 68 -30.82 0.12 1.23
C GLU A 68 -30.16 -1.10 0.57
N ILE A 69 -30.20 -1.15 -0.77
CA ILE A 69 -29.50 -2.18 -1.55
C ILE A 69 -27.99 -1.92 -1.49
N ALA A 70 -27.57 -0.66 -1.64
CA ALA A 70 -26.17 -0.28 -1.52
C ALA A 70 -25.58 -0.57 -0.12
N GLU A 71 -26.32 -0.26 0.95
CA GLU A 71 -25.94 -0.60 2.34
C GLU A 71 -25.72 -2.11 2.48
N THR A 72 -26.63 -2.92 1.94
CA THR A 72 -26.51 -4.40 1.99
C THR A 72 -25.26 -4.89 1.25
N ILE A 73 -24.98 -4.37 0.06
CA ILE A 73 -23.80 -4.76 -0.73
C ILE A 73 -22.49 -4.37 -0.02
N ILE A 74 -22.44 -3.17 0.57
CA ILE A 74 -21.28 -2.71 1.36
C ILE A 74 -21.06 -3.61 2.57
N GLU A 75 -22.13 -3.99 3.29
CA GLU A 75 -22.05 -4.92 4.42
C GLU A 75 -21.54 -6.30 4.00
N GLU A 76 -22.03 -6.87 2.90
CA GLU A 76 -21.52 -8.14 2.36
C GLU A 76 -20.02 -8.06 2.00
N GLN A 77 -19.59 -6.94 1.42
CA GLN A 77 -18.20 -6.70 1.09
C GLN A 77 -17.33 -6.54 2.35
N PHE A 78 -17.84 -5.92 3.41
CA PHE A 78 -17.17 -5.83 4.71
C PHE A 78 -17.02 -7.20 5.35
N ASP A 79 -18.08 -8.01 5.39
CA ASP A 79 -18.02 -9.38 5.93
C ASP A 79 -16.93 -10.20 5.22
N ALA A 80 -16.87 -10.13 3.89
CA ALA A 80 -15.85 -10.84 3.12
C ALA A 80 -14.43 -10.33 3.37
N ALA A 81 -14.26 -9.02 3.43
CA ALA A 81 -12.97 -8.40 3.72
C ALA A 81 -12.49 -8.73 5.14
N MET A 82 -13.38 -8.73 6.13
CA MET A 82 -13.07 -9.03 7.52
C MET A 82 -12.70 -10.50 7.71
N ASP A 83 -13.46 -11.40 7.09
CA ASP A 83 -13.12 -12.82 7.04
C ASP A 83 -11.76 -13.07 6.39
N TYR A 84 -11.44 -12.33 5.32
CA TYR A 84 -10.13 -12.34 4.69
C TYR A 84 -9.03 -11.86 5.64
N LEU A 85 -9.20 -10.70 6.27
CA LEU A 85 -8.24 -10.11 7.19
C LEU A 85 -7.95 -11.00 8.40
N PHE A 86 -8.98 -11.59 9.00
CA PHE A 86 -8.83 -12.44 10.18
C PHE A 86 -8.38 -13.87 9.88
N SER A 87 -8.34 -14.26 8.59
CA SER A 87 -7.67 -15.49 8.16
C SER A 87 -6.14 -15.39 8.17
N HIS A 88 -5.59 -14.18 8.31
CA HIS A 88 -4.14 -13.96 8.29
C HIS A 88 -3.43 -14.78 9.39
N PRO A 89 -2.32 -15.49 9.08
CA PRO A 89 -1.61 -16.37 10.03
C PRO A 89 -1.15 -15.68 11.32
N LEU A 90 -0.89 -14.37 11.27
CA LEU A 90 -0.59 -13.53 12.44
C LEU A 90 -1.56 -13.76 13.61
N TRP A 91 -2.86 -13.87 13.34
CA TRP A 91 -3.84 -13.99 14.41
C TRP A 91 -3.71 -15.31 15.15
N GLU A 92 -3.36 -16.39 14.45
CA GLU A 92 -3.06 -17.67 15.10
C GLU A 92 -1.73 -17.61 15.85
N GLN A 93 -0.71 -16.94 15.30
CA GLN A 93 0.53 -16.69 16.04
C GLN A 93 0.26 -15.92 17.35
N PHE A 94 -0.65 -14.94 17.31
CA PHE A 94 -1.08 -14.21 18.50
C PHE A 94 -1.78 -15.12 19.53
N ARG A 95 -2.68 -15.99 19.07
CA ARG A 95 -3.38 -16.96 19.93
C ARG A 95 -2.49 -18.07 20.45
N SER A 96 -1.47 -18.49 19.71
CA SER A 96 -0.55 -19.57 20.11
C SER A 96 0.53 -19.06 21.06
N GLY A 97 0.91 -17.77 20.99
CA GLY A 97 1.94 -17.18 21.84
C GLY A 97 3.37 -17.54 21.42
N GLU A 98 3.55 -18.26 20.31
CA GLU A 98 4.87 -18.69 19.83
C GLU A 98 5.56 -17.58 19.02
N ASN A 99 6.83 -17.28 19.34
CA ASN A 99 7.65 -16.27 18.64
C ASN A 99 6.95 -14.91 18.46
N ILE A 100 6.18 -14.50 19.48
CA ILE A 100 5.14 -13.48 19.36
C ILE A 100 5.58 -12.07 19.79
N ILE A 101 6.64 -11.94 20.58
CA ILE A 101 7.01 -10.66 21.21
C ILE A 101 7.32 -9.60 20.16
N GLU A 102 8.21 -9.88 19.22
CA GLU A 102 8.53 -8.93 18.14
C GLU A 102 7.29 -8.55 17.31
N PRO A 103 6.45 -9.50 16.84
CA PRO A 103 5.21 -9.16 16.16
C PRO A 103 4.23 -8.29 16.97
N LEU A 104 4.08 -8.51 18.28
CA LEU A 104 3.23 -7.67 19.12
C LEU A 104 3.80 -6.26 19.29
N LEU A 105 5.12 -6.13 19.42
CA LEU A 105 5.76 -4.81 19.50
C LEU A 105 5.69 -4.08 18.15
N ALA A 106 5.82 -4.80 17.05
CA ALA A 106 5.60 -4.26 15.70
C ALA A 106 4.15 -3.77 15.54
N TYR A 107 3.16 -4.55 16.00
CA TYR A 107 1.76 -4.13 16.02
C TYR A 107 1.58 -2.79 16.77
N LEU A 108 2.22 -2.62 17.94
CA LEU A 108 2.10 -1.37 18.71
C LEU A 108 2.70 -0.15 17.98
N ILE A 109 3.94 -0.25 17.50
CA ILE A 109 4.62 0.89 16.87
C ILE A 109 4.05 1.22 15.49
N GLU A 110 3.69 0.22 14.68
CA GLU A 110 3.15 0.46 13.35
C GLU A 110 1.70 0.98 13.42
N THR A 111 0.89 0.48 14.36
CA THR A 111 -0.47 1.04 14.58
C THR A 111 -0.37 2.48 15.08
N ARG A 112 0.62 2.81 15.93
CA ARG A 112 0.91 4.19 16.32
C ARG A 112 1.19 5.06 15.10
N HIS A 113 2.06 4.63 14.17
CA HIS A 113 2.36 5.39 12.94
C HIS A 113 1.12 5.57 12.06
N TYR A 114 0.32 4.52 11.90
CA TYR A 114 -0.92 4.58 11.11
C TYR A 114 -1.95 5.57 11.70
N LEU A 115 -2.16 5.53 13.03
CA LEU A 115 -3.08 6.44 13.71
C LEU A 115 -2.56 7.88 13.74
N ALA A 116 -1.25 8.09 13.87
CA ALA A 116 -0.65 9.42 13.81
C ALA A 116 -0.84 10.07 12.43
N ALA A 117 -0.95 9.25 11.38
CA ALA A 117 -1.26 9.70 10.03
C ALA A 117 -2.76 9.96 9.78
N ALA A 118 -3.65 9.86 10.78
CA ALA A 118 -5.09 10.08 10.61
C ALA A 118 -5.44 11.42 9.91
N PRO A 119 -4.91 12.59 10.34
CA PRO A 119 -5.18 13.85 9.65
C PRO A 119 -4.71 13.83 8.19
N ALA A 120 -3.56 13.22 7.92
CA ALA A 120 -3.02 13.10 6.58
C ALA A 120 -3.88 12.19 5.69
N ARG A 121 -4.32 11.04 6.19
CA ARG A 121 -5.06 10.06 5.39
C ARG A 121 -6.53 10.41 5.19
N MET A 122 -7.16 11.13 6.12
CA MET A 122 -8.59 11.44 6.08
C MET A 122 -8.92 12.78 5.44
N ALA A 123 -8.04 13.79 5.55
CA ALA A 123 -8.30 15.13 5.02
C ALA A 123 -8.64 15.18 3.51
N PRO A 124 -8.05 14.34 2.64
CA PRO A 124 -8.43 14.32 1.23
C PRO A 124 -9.91 14.01 0.98
N GLY A 125 -10.53 13.18 1.83
CA GLY A 125 -11.96 12.85 1.76
C GLY A 125 -12.86 14.05 2.04
N ILE A 126 -12.44 14.93 2.94
CA ILE A 126 -13.14 16.19 3.20
C ILE A 126 -13.03 17.10 1.96
N SER A 127 -11.82 17.24 1.40
CA SER A 127 -11.59 18.11 0.25
C SER A 127 -12.38 17.70 -0.98
N CYS A 128 -12.57 16.40 -1.24
CA CYS A 128 -13.32 15.91 -2.40
C CYS A 128 -14.85 15.92 -2.19
N SER A 129 -15.33 16.17 -0.96
CA SER A 129 -16.76 16.28 -0.66
C SER A 129 -17.38 17.64 -1.00
N TYR A 130 -16.59 18.67 -1.28
CA TYR A 130 -17.12 19.99 -1.62
C TYR A 130 -17.84 19.98 -2.98
N PRO A 131 -19.05 20.58 -3.12
CA PRO A 131 -19.72 21.48 -2.17
C PRO A 131 -20.78 20.83 -1.25
N ASP A 132 -20.79 19.50 -1.09
CA ASP A 132 -21.79 18.77 -0.30
C ASP A 132 -21.59 19.00 1.21
N GLY A 133 -22.16 20.10 1.73
CA GLY A 133 -21.93 20.58 3.10
C GLY A 133 -22.15 19.53 4.19
N ASP A 134 -23.21 18.72 4.09
CA ASP A 134 -23.52 17.67 5.06
C ASP A 134 -22.43 16.59 5.09
N ILE A 135 -21.95 16.16 3.92
CA ILE A 135 -20.88 15.16 3.79
C ILE A 135 -19.56 15.74 4.29
N THR A 136 -19.26 17.00 3.93
CA THR A 136 -18.09 17.71 4.42
C THR A 136 -18.08 17.76 5.95
N GLU A 137 -19.22 18.07 6.59
CA GLU A 137 -19.33 18.13 8.05
C GLU A 137 -19.13 16.76 8.70
N ILE A 138 -19.77 15.71 8.17
CA ILE A 138 -19.62 14.33 8.66
C ILE A 138 -18.14 13.91 8.65
N LEU A 139 -17.47 14.08 7.50
CA LEU A 139 -16.07 13.67 7.34
C LEU A 139 -15.10 14.54 8.15
N ALA A 140 -15.37 15.85 8.27
CA ALA A 140 -14.55 16.76 9.07
C ALA A 140 -14.63 16.44 10.57
N ARG A 141 -15.84 16.17 11.09
CA ARG A 141 -16.03 15.73 12.47
C ARG A 141 -15.26 14.44 12.73
N HIS A 142 -15.39 13.45 11.85
CA HIS A 142 -14.70 12.17 11.98
C HIS A 142 -13.16 12.34 12.01
N LEU A 143 -12.60 13.19 11.15
CA LEU A 143 -11.17 13.50 11.19
C LEU A 143 -10.73 14.12 12.52
N LEU A 144 -11.51 15.06 13.05
CA LEU A 144 -11.17 15.74 14.32
C LEU A 144 -11.13 14.76 15.48
N GLU A 145 -12.08 13.82 15.52
CA GLU A 145 -12.14 12.75 16.51
C GLU A 145 -10.90 11.85 16.43
N GLU A 146 -10.53 11.41 15.22
CA GLU A 146 -9.39 10.53 14.96
C GLU A 146 -8.02 11.19 15.16
N SER A 147 -7.94 12.53 15.10
CA SER A 147 -6.69 13.28 14.95
C SER A 147 -5.62 13.05 16.02
N ASN A 148 -6.00 12.55 17.20
CA ASN A 148 -5.09 12.28 18.31
C ASN A 148 -5.13 10.83 18.81
N HIS A 149 -5.69 9.90 18.03
CA HIS A 149 -5.82 8.49 18.43
C HIS A 149 -4.49 7.75 18.62
N ALA A 150 -3.39 8.25 18.02
CA ALA A 150 -2.04 7.71 18.24
C ALA A 150 -1.62 7.69 19.73
N ILE A 151 -2.18 8.61 20.55
CA ILE A 151 -1.84 8.74 21.97
C ILE A 151 -2.08 7.45 22.76
N TYR A 152 -3.06 6.63 22.38
CA TYR A 152 -3.34 5.36 23.07
C TYR A 152 -2.20 4.36 22.90
N PHE A 153 -1.57 4.35 21.73
CA PHE A 153 -0.42 3.49 21.44
C PHE A 153 0.89 4.10 21.94
N GLU A 154 1.02 5.43 21.97
CA GLU A 154 2.14 6.10 22.65
C GLU A 154 2.16 5.74 24.15
N HIS A 155 1.02 5.83 24.84
CA HIS A 155 0.92 5.40 26.24
C HIS A 155 1.24 3.90 26.42
N ALA A 156 0.82 3.05 25.48
CA ALA A 156 1.15 1.63 25.54
C ALA A 156 2.67 1.41 25.44
N LEU A 157 3.35 2.05 24.49
CA LEU A 157 4.81 1.99 24.31
C LEU A 157 5.56 2.55 25.53
N GLU A 158 5.05 3.60 26.18
CA GLU A 158 5.63 4.16 27.40
C GLU A 158 5.66 3.14 28.55
N THR A 159 4.63 2.30 28.69
CA THR A 159 4.63 1.22 29.70
C THR A 159 5.70 0.16 29.44
N LEU A 160 6.26 0.11 28.23
CA LEU A 160 7.35 -0.76 27.82
C LEU A 160 8.72 -0.06 27.90
N GLY A 161 8.76 1.19 28.35
CA GLY A 161 10.00 1.97 28.48
C GLY A 161 10.37 2.73 27.21
N VAL A 162 9.47 2.93 26.25
CA VAL A 162 9.72 3.76 25.07
C VAL A 162 8.91 5.05 25.19
N SER A 163 9.60 6.17 25.44
CA SER A 163 8.96 7.49 25.51
C SER A 163 8.22 7.87 24.22
N ALA A 164 7.15 8.66 24.32
CA ALA A 164 6.41 9.15 23.15
C ALA A 164 7.32 9.82 22.11
N GLU A 165 8.23 10.70 22.55
CA GLU A 165 9.21 11.37 21.67
C GLU A 165 10.06 10.36 20.90
N THR A 166 10.58 9.34 21.60
CA THR A 166 11.36 8.27 20.97
C THR A 166 10.52 7.50 19.97
N ALA A 167 9.27 7.15 20.31
CA ALA A 167 8.35 6.47 19.40
C ALA A 167 8.07 7.30 18.12
N ARG A 168 7.96 8.64 18.21
CA ARG A 168 7.78 9.51 17.02
C ARG A 168 9.03 9.53 16.13
N SER A 169 10.20 9.34 16.72
CA SER A 169 11.48 9.30 16.00
C SER A 169 11.75 7.98 15.27
N VAL A 170 10.98 6.93 15.55
CA VAL A 170 11.09 5.66 14.81
C VAL A 170 10.51 5.86 13.41
N ARG A 171 11.17 5.31 12.39
CA ARG A 171 10.59 5.27 11.05
C ARG A 171 9.58 4.13 10.93
N PRO A 172 8.44 4.37 10.25
CA PRO A 172 7.52 3.28 9.96
C PRO A 172 8.11 2.25 9.00
N ASP A 173 7.63 1.02 9.08
CA ASP A 173 7.87 0.01 8.04
C ASP A 173 7.37 0.52 6.67
N PRO A 174 8.05 0.17 5.56
CA PRO A 174 7.60 0.57 4.23
C PRO A 174 6.14 0.23 3.93
N ARG A 175 5.63 -0.89 4.43
CA ARG A 175 4.22 -1.31 4.22
C ARG A 175 3.22 -0.47 5.03
N THR A 176 3.65 0.14 6.14
CA THR A 176 2.83 1.14 6.85
C THR A 176 2.69 2.41 6.01
N ILE A 177 3.77 2.84 5.36
CA ILE A 177 3.78 3.98 4.44
C ILE A 177 2.89 3.68 3.21
N GLU A 178 2.99 2.47 2.64
CA GLU A 178 2.10 2.01 1.56
C GLU A 178 0.61 2.15 1.95
N LEU A 179 0.24 1.70 3.14
CA LEU A 179 -1.14 1.81 3.64
C LEU A 179 -1.59 3.27 3.81
N ILE A 180 -0.73 4.14 4.37
CA ILE A 180 -1.02 5.56 4.55
C ILE A 180 -1.30 6.22 3.18
N HIS A 181 -0.45 5.97 2.20
CA HIS A 181 -0.59 6.57 0.86
C HIS A 181 -1.75 5.98 0.06
N LEU A 182 -2.03 4.68 0.19
CA LEU A 182 -3.26 4.10 -0.36
C LEU A 182 -4.51 4.77 0.21
N MET A 183 -4.58 4.94 1.54
CA MET A 183 -5.74 5.56 2.19
C MET A 183 -5.94 7.00 1.73
N ARG A 184 -4.85 7.76 1.55
CA ARG A 184 -4.89 9.10 0.96
C ARG A 184 -5.43 9.08 -0.46
N ASP A 185 -4.89 8.20 -1.30
CA ASP A 185 -5.30 8.07 -2.70
C ASP A 185 -6.79 7.76 -2.79
N VAL A 186 -7.28 6.71 -2.14
CA VAL A 186 -8.71 6.35 -2.21
C VAL A 186 -9.61 7.46 -1.68
N ALA A 187 -9.18 8.20 -0.66
CA ALA A 187 -9.93 9.32 -0.10
C ALA A 187 -10.02 10.52 -1.06
N THR A 188 -9.06 10.70 -1.99
CA THR A 188 -9.14 11.81 -2.98
C THR A 188 -10.17 11.61 -4.08
N HIS A 189 -10.64 10.37 -4.32
CA HIS A 189 -11.47 10.06 -5.48
C HIS A 189 -12.95 10.36 -5.26
N ASP A 190 -13.48 9.97 -4.10
CA ASP A 190 -14.89 10.11 -3.80
C ASP A 190 -15.12 10.07 -2.27
N PRO A 191 -16.01 10.91 -1.70
CA PRO A 191 -16.27 10.88 -0.27
C PRO A 191 -16.91 9.56 0.21
N LEU A 192 -17.65 8.85 -0.64
CA LEU A 192 -18.17 7.51 -0.31
C LEU A 192 -17.01 6.50 -0.19
N SER A 193 -16.05 6.53 -1.12
CA SER A 193 -14.84 5.70 -1.03
C SER A 193 -14.07 5.98 0.26
N ALA A 194 -13.88 7.25 0.62
CA ALA A 194 -13.26 7.64 1.87
C ALA A 194 -14.00 7.05 3.09
N ALA A 195 -15.33 7.22 3.13
CA ALA A 195 -16.15 6.79 4.24
C ALA A 195 -16.23 5.26 4.35
N VAL A 196 -16.42 4.54 3.24
CA VAL A 196 -16.48 3.07 3.19
C VAL A 196 -15.14 2.46 3.61
N CYS A 197 -14.00 3.00 3.16
CA CYS A 197 -12.69 2.52 3.59
C CYS A 197 -12.44 2.74 5.09
N SER A 198 -12.85 3.88 5.65
CA SER A 198 -12.80 4.12 7.11
C SER A 198 -13.71 3.14 7.86
N GLY A 199 -14.95 2.99 7.37
CA GLY A 199 -15.94 2.07 7.94
C GLY A 199 -15.48 0.62 7.99
N LEU A 200 -14.70 0.16 7.00
CA LEU A 200 -14.10 -1.18 7.02
C LEU A 200 -13.16 -1.36 8.23
N LEU A 201 -12.26 -0.39 8.48
CA LEU A 201 -11.30 -0.43 9.58
C LEU A 201 -11.99 -0.43 10.95
N GLU A 202 -13.01 0.41 11.07
CA GLU A 202 -13.81 0.60 12.28
C GLU A 202 -14.84 -0.52 12.48
N SER A 203 -15.11 -1.35 11.47
CA SER A 203 -16.07 -2.45 11.56
C SER A 203 -15.68 -3.49 12.62
N THR A 204 -14.38 -3.59 12.94
CA THR A 204 -13.85 -4.41 14.03
C THR A 204 -14.46 -4.04 15.38
N ALA A 205 -14.72 -2.74 15.63
CA ALA A 205 -15.30 -2.24 16.88
C ALA A 205 -16.76 -2.68 17.06
N ASN A 206 -17.47 -3.06 15.99
CA ASN A 206 -18.84 -3.56 16.06
C ASN A 206 -18.92 -4.93 16.77
N ASN A 207 -17.83 -5.72 16.76
CA ASN A 207 -17.73 -6.97 17.52
C ASN A 207 -16.95 -6.77 18.83
N ARG A 208 -17.45 -5.85 19.66
CA ARG A 208 -16.83 -5.43 20.92
C ARG A 208 -16.44 -6.61 21.81
N ASP A 209 -17.29 -7.62 21.93
CA ASP A 209 -17.03 -8.77 22.80
C ASP A 209 -15.82 -9.58 22.34
N CYS A 210 -15.70 -9.89 21.05
CA CYS A 210 -14.53 -10.57 20.51
C CYS A 210 -13.25 -9.75 20.69
N VAL A 211 -13.32 -8.44 20.46
CA VAL A 211 -12.16 -7.55 20.62
C VAL A 211 -11.73 -7.50 22.09
N LEU A 212 -12.65 -7.36 23.04
CA LEU A 212 -12.33 -7.37 24.46
C LEU A 212 -11.72 -8.72 24.91
N GLN A 213 -12.26 -9.84 24.41
CA GLN A 213 -11.69 -11.17 24.68
C GLN A 213 -10.26 -11.31 24.15
N TRP A 214 -9.94 -10.71 23.00
CA TRP A 214 -8.57 -10.69 22.48
C TRP A 214 -7.62 -9.92 23.41
N HIS A 215 -8.03 -8.75 23.91
CA HIS A 215 -7.22 -7.99 24.88
C HIS A 215 -7.01 -8.78 26.18
N ASP A 216 -8.08 -9.37 26.74
CA ASP A 216 -7.99 -10.17 27.95
C ASP A 216 -7.07 -11.39 27.77
N MET A 217 -7.09 -12.00 26.58
CA MET A 217 -6.21 -13.11 26.22
C MET A 217 -4.73 -12.71 26.20
N LEU A 218 -4.38 -11.52 25.70
CA LEU A 218 -3.00 -11.01 25.76
C LEU A 218 -2.47 -10.92 27.19
N VAL A 219 -3.31 -10.46 28.13
CA VAL A 219 -2.96 -10.33 29.55
C VAL A 219 -2.90 -11.70 30.24
N GLN A 220 -3.93 -12.53 30.08
CA GLN A 220 -4.04 -13.83 30.74
C GLN A 220 -2.89 -14.77 30.35
N ARG A 221 -2.46 -14.71 29.08
CA ARG A 221 -1.34 -15.50 28.56
C ARG A 221 0.03 -14.83 28.78
N ARG A 222 0.07 -13.69 29.47
CA ARG A 222 1.28 -12.90 29.80
C ARG A 222 2.09 -12.52 28.56
N LEU A 223 1.41 -12.25 27.45
CA LEU A 223 2.02 -11.83 26.18
C LEU A 223 2.41 -10.35 26.22
N LEU A 224 1.61 -9.54 26.92
CA LEU A 224 1.91 -8.14 27.22
C LEU A 224 1.55 -7.84 28.69
N PRO A 225 2.20 -6.84 29.32
CA PRO A 225 1.78 -6.33 30.62
C PRO A 225 0.33 -5.82 30.58
N ALA A 226 -0.42 -6.03 31.67
CA ALA A 226 -1.79 -5.54 31.77
C ALA A 226 -1.91 -4.03 31.55
N SER A 227 -0.94 -3.25 32.06
CA SER A 227 -0.87 -1.80 31.85
C SER A 227 -0.73 -1.42 30.38
N THR A 228 0.05 -2.17 29.61
CA THR A 228 0.23 -1.97 28.17
C THR A 228 -1.09 -2.21 27.43
N VAL A 229 -1.75 -3.33 27.73
CA VAL A 229 -3.02 -3.70 27.08
C VAL A 229 -4.12 -2.70 27.39
N GLU A 230 -4.27 -2.30 28.66
CA GLU A 230 -5.30 -1.32 29.06
C GLU A 230 -5.09 0.05 28.40
N ALA A 231 -3.85 0.45 28.10
CA ALA A 231 -3.57 1.71 27.43
C ALA A 231 -4.16 1.78 26.01
N PHE A 232 -3.94 0.75 25.18
CA PHE A 232 -4.48 0.73 23.81
C PHE A 232 -5.91 0.18 23.71
N LYS A 233 -6.38 -0.62 24.68
CA LYS A 233 -7.78 -1.07 24.77
C LYS A 233 -8.78 0.09 24.83
N ARG A 234 -8.34 1.23 25.38
CA ARG A 234 -9.16 2.46 25.46
C ARG A 234 -9.53 3.03 24.10
N HIS A 235 -8.70 2.83 23.07
CA HIS A 235 -9.01 3.21 21.69
C HIS A 235 -10.33 2.57 21.22
N VAL A 236 -10.45 1.24 21.36
CA VAL A 236 -11.65 0.48 20.94
C VAL A 236 -12.91 0.97 21.64
N ALA A 237 -12.81 1.36 22.92
CA ALA A 237 -13.95 1.89 23.66
C ALA A 237 -14.41 3.23 23.08
N VAL A 238 -13.47 4.10 22.72
CA VAL A 238 -13.74 5.43 22.15
C VAL A 238 -14.39 5.32 20.78
N ASP A 239 -13.85 4.49 19.87
CA ASP A 239 -14.43 4.28 18.54
C ASP A 239 -15.88 3.77 18.62
N TYR A 240 -16.15 2.87 19.56
CA TYR A 240 -17.49 2.34 19.80
C TYR A 240 -18.45 3.41 20.34
N GLU A 241 -17.98 4.23 21.30
CA GLU A 241 -18.77 5.33 21.90
C GLU A 241 -19.10 6.42 20.89
N LEU A 242 -18.15 6.75 19.99
CA LEU A 242 -18.33 7.71 18.92
C LEU A 242 -19.13 7.14 17.74
N GLY A 243 -19.28 5.81 17.66
CA GLY A 243 -20.09 5.15 16.66
C GLY A 243 -19.46 5.16 15.25
N HIS A 244 -18.13 5.25 15.18
CA HIS A 244 -17.35 5.41 13.95
C HIS A 244 -17.68 4.35 12.89
N GLY A 245 -17.89 3.09 13.29
CA GLY A 245 -18.30 2.00 12.40
C GLY A 245 -19.65 2.20 11.66
N ARG A 246 -20.36 3.31 11.88
CA ARG A 246 -21.56 3.73 11.14
C ARG A 246 -21.40 5.00 10.30
N THR A 247 -20.28 5.72 10.39
CA THR A 247 -20.04 6.98 9.65
C THR A 247 -20.28 6.85 8.15
N TRP A 248 -19.91 5.71 7.56
CA TRP A 248 -20.14 5.43 6.14
C TRP A 248 -21.62 5.40 5.74
N ARG A 249 -22.52 4.98 6.64
CA ARG A 249 -23.97 5.00 6.39
C ARG A 249 -24.50 6.43 6.40
N GLU A 250 -23.95 7.30 7.25
CA GLU A 250 -24.31 8.72 7.28
C GLU A 250 -23.94 9.39 5.95
N VAL A 251 -22.73 9.13 5.45
CA VAL A 251 -22.28 9.64 4.14
C VAL A 251 -23.13 9.09 3.01
N LEU A 252 -23.39 7.78 2.98
CA LEU A 252 -24.22 7.16 1.93
C LEU A 252 -25.63 7.75 1.89
N ARG A 253 -26.25 8.00 3.04
CA ARG A 253 -27.59 8.61 3.13
C ARG A 253 -27.58 10.08 2.72
N ALA A 254 -26.50 10.80 2.99
CA ALA A 254 -26.35 12.20 2.59
C ALA A 254 -26.19 12.37 1.06
N LEU A 255 -25.84 11.31 0.32
CA LEU A 255 -25.82 11.34 -1.16
C LEU A 255 -27.21 11.43 -1.80
N GLY A 256 -28.26 11.03 -1.09
CA GLY A 256 -29.63 11.00 -1.59
C GLY A 256 -30.29 9.61 -1.50
N PRO A 257 -31.44 9.40 -2.16
CA PRO A 257 -32.20 8.15 -2.07
C PRO A 257 -31.59 7.00 -2.89
N THR A 258 -30.67 7.31 -3.82
CA THR A 258 -30.00 6.34 -4.69
C THR A 258 -28.51 6.67 -4.82
N VAL A 259 -27.72 5.67 -5.24
CA VAL A 259 -26.30 5.83 -5.59
C VAL A 259 -26.03 5.24 -6.98
N HIS A 260 -25.27 5.97 -7.79
CA HIS A 260 -24.89 5.48 -9.12
C HIS A 260 -23.96 4.27 -9.01
N ALA A 261 -24.17 3.27 -9.85
CA ALA A 261 -23.47 2.00 -9.85
C ALA A 261 -21.94 2.17 -9.97
N ASP A 262 -21.43 3.03 -10.85
CA ASP A 262 -19.99 3.38 -10.92
C ASP A 262 -19.42 3.89 -9.60
N ARG A 263 -20.15 4.75 -8.92
CA ARG A 263 -19.70 5.34 -7.65
C ARG A 263 -19.62 4.27 -6.57
N LEU A 264 -20.63 3.40 -6.50
CA LEU A 264 -20.64 2.27 -5.58
C LEU A 264 -19.54 1.24 -5.91
N ALA A 265 -19.35 0.87 -7.17
CA ALA A 265 -18.29 -0.02 -7.62
C ALA A 265 -16.90 0.50 -7.25
N ASN A 266 -16.66 1.81 -7.42
CA ASN A 266 -15.42 2.46 -7.01
C ASN A 266 -15.19 2.37 -5.49
N ALA A 267 -16.22 2.63 -4.67
CA ALA A 267 -16.11 2.52 -3.22
C ALA A 267 -15.86 1.07 -2.75
N LEU A 268 -16.54 0.09 -3.35
CA LEU A 268 -16.36 -1.33 -3.05
C LEU A 268 -14.96 -1.82 -3.45
N ASN A 269 -14.49 -1.44 -4.64
CA ASN A 269 -13.13 -1.73 -5.09
C ASN A 269 -12.08 -1.06 -4.20
N ALA A 270 -12.30 0.17 -3.76
CA ALA A 270 -11.42 0.86 -2.81
C ALA A 270 -11.31 0.12 -1.47
N SER A 271 -12.46 -0.29 -0.89
CA SER A 271 -12.46 -1.07 0.35
C SER A 271 -11.74 -2.42 0.21
N THR A 272 -11.85 -3.04 -0.96
CA THR A 272 -11.14 -4.29 -1.29
C THR A 272 -9.63 -4.07 -1.32
N LEU A 273 -9.17 -3.00 -1.99
CA LEU A 273 -7.76 -2.65 -2.03
C LEU A 273 -7.20 -2.37 -0.62
N VAL A 274 -7.98 -1.70 0.23
CA VAL A 274 -7.62 -1.46 1.63
C VAL A 274 -7.53 -2.78 2.40
N ALA A 275 -8.45 -3.73 2.22
CA ALA A 275 -8.37 -5.05 2.83
C ALA A 275 -7.11 -5.81 2.40
N GLU A 276 -6.76 -5.78 1.10
CA GLU A 276 -5.53 -6.40 0.59
C GLU A 276 -4.27 -5.75 1.17
N MET A 277 -4.26 -4.42 1.29
CA MET A 277 -3.14 -3.69 1.88
C MET A 277 -3.02 -3.94 3.39
N LEU A 278 -4.13 -4.03 4.12
CA LEU A 278 -4.13 -4.38 5.54
C LEU A 278 -3.60 -5.80 5.77
N PHE A 279 -3.95 -6.77 4.91
CA PHE A 279 -3.39 -8.11 4.98
C PHE A 279 -1.87 -8.09 4.78
N ARG A 280 -1.38 -7.31 3.81
CA ARG A 280 0.05 -7.08 3.58
C ARG A 280 0.72 -6.35 4.76
N TRP A 281 0.02 -5.41 5.39
CA TRP A 281 0.48 -4.71 6.59
C TRP A 281 0.57 -5.63 7.81
N PHE A 282 -0.35 -6.57 7.99
CA PHE A 282 -0.25 -7.61 9.03
C PHE A 282 0.96 -8.52 8.83
N SER A 283 1.31 -8.81 7.57
CA SER A 283 2.56 -9.50 7.26
C SER A 283 3.79 -8.70 7.70
N ALA A 284 3.72 -7.36 7.72
CA ALA A 284 4.81 -6.52 8.22
C ALA A 284 5.12 -6.73 9.69
N PHE A 285 4.12 -7.02 10.52
CA PHE A 285 4.35 -7.30 11.94
C PHE A 285 5.13 -8.61 12.13
N GLN A 286 4.87 -9.61 11.30
CA GLN A 286 5.57 -10.90 11.37
C GLN A 286 6.94 -10.86 10.72
N GLN A 287 7.08 -10.15 9.60
CA GLN A 287 8.21 -10.26 8.69
C GLN A 287 9.20 -9.12 8.86
N GLY A 288 8.74 -7.93 9.26
CA GLY A 288 9.55 -6.72 9.37
C GLY A 288 10.45 -6.68 10.61
N SER A 289 11.13 -5.54 10.78
CA SER A 289 12.10 -5.32 11.85
C SER A 289 11.67 -4.25 12.87
N SER A 290 10.45 -3.73 12.78
CA SER A 290 9.95 -2.68 13.68
C SER A 290 9.80 -3.14 15.12
N GLY A 291 9.38 -4.39 15.35
CA GLY A 291 9.32 -4.96 16.70
C GLY A 291 10.69 -5.01 17.37
N MET A 292 11.75 -5.30 16.59
CA MET A 292 13.13 -5.27 17.05
C MET A 292 13.57 -3.84 17.41
N ALA A 293 13.13 -2.82 16.67
CA ALA A 293 13.41 -1.42 17.01
C ALA A 293 12.87 -1.07 18.40
N VAL A 294 11.63 -1.47 18.71
CA VAL A 294 11.03 -1.29 20.04
C VAL A 294 11.80 -2.05 21.11
N LEU A 295 12.21 -3.30 20.86
CA LEU A 295 13.01 -4.08 21.81
C LEU A 295 14.32 -3.38 22.18
N LEU A 296 15.05 -2.87 21.19
CA LEU A 296 16.32 -2.17 21.41
C LEU A 296 16.11 -0.90 22.23
N LEU A 297 15.08 -0.13 21.91
CA LEU A 297 14.75 1.09 22.66
C LEU A 297 14.34 0.79 24.11
N SER A 298 13.54 -0.25 24.33
CA SER A 298 13.09 -0.68 25.66
C SER A 298 14.25 -1.13 26.56
N GLN A 299 15.38 -1.52 25.98
CA GLN A 299 16.60 -1.92 26.70
C GLN A 299 17.57 -0.74 26.94
N ASP A 300 17.61 0.23 26.02
CA ASP A 300 18.48 1.40 26.08
C ASP A 300 17.94 2.53 27.00
N ASP A 301 16.61 2.69 27.14
CA ASP A 301 15.99 3.87 27.76
C ASP A 301 16.01 3.87 29.31
N ALA A 302 16.84 3.02 29.94
CA ALA A 302 17.01 2.95 31.40
C ALA A 302 17.76 4.15 32.02
N GLY A 303 17.91 5.29 31.33
CA GLY A 303 18.45 6.51 31.95
C GLY A 303 19.13 7.55 31.06
N ALA A 304 19.10 7.45 29.73
CA ALA A 304 19.74 8.45 28.86
C ALA A 304 18.73 9.51 28.40
N ARG A 305 18.66 10.65 29.10
CA ARG A 305 18.04 11.86 28.54
C ARG A 305 18.78 12.22 27.26
N ARG A 306 18.14 12.01 26.10
CA ARG A 306 18.62 12.54 24.82
C ARG A 306 18.65 14.06 24.93
N THR A 307 19.75 14.64 24.47
CA THR A 307 19.97 16.08 24.43
C THR A 307 18.88 16.75 23.61
N ASP A 308 18.37 17.89 24.12
CA ASP A 308 17.37 18.79 23.53
C ASP A 308 17.78 19.37 22.16
N GLU A 309 18.13 18.53 21.18
CA GLU A 309 17.87 18.92 19.80
C GLU A 309 16.38 18.77 19.61
N GLN A 310 15.74 19.80 19.06
CA GLN A 310 14.35 19.75 18.62
C GLN A 310 14.20 18.57 17.65
N ALA A 311 13.94 17.36 18.17
CA ALA A 311 13.34 16.29 17.43
C ALA A 311 12.01 16.88 17.00
N ALA A 312 12.02 17.44 15.79
CA ALA A 312 10.91 18.22 15.27
C ALA A 312 9.65 17.38 15.50
N HIS A 313 8.56 18.04 15.93
CA HIS A 313 7.23 17.49 16.16
C HIS A 313 6.59 16.83 14.90
N ARG A 314 7.37 16.11 14.10
CA ARG A 314 7.09 15.66 12.76
C ARG A 314 7.26 14.15 12.74
N ASP A 315 6.14 13.47 12.56
CA ASP A 315 6.15 12.05 12.33
C ASP A 315 6.88 11.71 11.02
N ARG A 316 7.71 10.68 11.07
CA ARG A 316 8.63 10.31 9.98
C ARG A 316 7.98 9.59 8.80
N PHE A 317 6.66 9.43 8.78
CA PHE A 317 5.97 8.81 7.65
C PHE A 317 6.00 9.65 6.36
N TRP A 318 6.46 10.90 6.44
CA TRP A 318 6.73 11.77 5.28
C TRP A 318 8.18 11.73 4.79
N SER A 319 9.07 11.05 5.50
CA SER A 319 10.49 11.07 5.20
C SER A 319 10.95 9.82 4.45
N GLY A 320 11.35 10.01 3.19
CA GLY A 320 12.06 9.00 2.41
C GLY A 320 13.58 9.01 2.59
N ILE A 321 14.16 10.00 3.27
CA ILE A 321 15.61 10.10 3.50
C ILE A 321 16.01 9.49 4.85
N PRO A 322 17.16 8.82 4.98
CA PRO A 322 18.05 8.44 3.89
C PRO A 322 17.45 7.47 2.87
N VAL A 323 17.89 7.62 1.62
CA VAL A 323 17.54 6.71 0.52
C VAL A 323 18.42 5.46 0.56
N TRP A 324 17.83 4.34 0.98
CA TRP A 324 18.48 3.03 1.03
C TRP A 324 18.43 2.30 -0.31
N PRO A 325 19.38 1.39 -0.60
CA PRO A 325 19.29 0.50 -1.77
C PRO A 325 18.19 -0.55 -1.58
N ALA A 326 17.70 -1.10 -2.69
CA ALA A 326 16.62 -2.09 -2.70
C ALA A 326 16.88 -3.31 -1.79
N SER A 327 18.13 -3.76 -1.69
CA SER A 327 18.51 -4.91 -0.86
C SER A 327 18.39 -4.65 0.64
N VAL A 328 18.71 -3.43 1.08
CA VAL A 328 18.57 -3.01 2.49
C VAL A 328 17.09 -2.83 2.84
N MET A 329 16.32 -2.21 1.94
CA MET A 329 14.87 -2.09 2.08
C MET A 329 14.21 -3.46 2.22
N HIS A 330 14.56 -4.39 1.32
CA HIS A 330 14.06 -5.76 1.36
C HIS A 330 14.47 -6.49 2.65
N ALA A 331 15.73 -6.41 3.06
CA ALA A 331 16.20 -7.05 4.29
C ALA A 331 15.50 -6.51 5.55
N THR A 332 15.14 -5.22 5.54
CA THR A 332 14.42 -4.57 6.65
C THR A 332 12.95 -4.98 6.70
N ALA A 333 12.30 -5.07 5.54
CA ALA A 333 10.89 -5.49 5.40
C ALA A 333 10.67 -7.00 5.60
N TYR A 334 11.67 -7.84 5.26
CA TYR A 334 11.60 -9.30 5.35
C TYR A 334 12.69 -9.87 6.27
N ALA A 335 12.83 -9.23 7.43
CA ALA A 335 13.83 -9.50 8.43
C ALA A 335 13.62 -10.81 9.22
N ALA A 336 12.40 -11.38 9.25
CA ALA A 336 12.08 -12.52 10.12
C ALA A 336 12.98 -13.75 10.00
N ASN A 337 13.52 -14.03 8.81
CA ASN A 337 14.43 -15.16 8.58
C ASN A 337 15.90 -14.83 8.88
N GLN A 338 16.19 -13.61 9.33
CA GLN A 338 17.54 -13.17 9.66
C GLN A 338 17.89 -13.49 11.12
N THR A 339 19.19 -13.55 11.41
CA THR A 339 19.66 -13.70 12.79
C THR A 339 19.29 -12.47 13.63
N PHE A 340 19.21 -12.64 14.95
CA PHE A 340 18.96 -11.52 15.87
C PHE A 340 19.91 -10.34 15.64
N ALA A 341 21.21 -10.58 15.52
CA ALA A 341 22.22 -9.54 15.31
C ALA A 341 21.97 -8.75 14.01
N VAL A 342 21.60 -9.45 12.93
CA VAL A 342 21.28 -8.82 11.64
C VAL A 342 20.01 -7.97 11.76
N ARG A 343 18.95 -8.48 12.40
CA ARG A 343 17.72 -7.71 12.62
C ARG A 343 17.99 -6.47 13.47
N ALA A 344 18.72 -6.61 14.57
CA ALA A 344 19.09 -5.50 15.45
C ALA A 344 19.90 -4.42 14.72
N ALA A 345 20.84 -4.82 13.86
CA ALA A 345 21.61 -3.88 13.05
C ALA A 345 20.74 -3.15 12.02
N LEU A 346 19.86 -3.86 11.30
CA LEU A 346 18.93 -3.26 10.34
C LEU A 346 17.98 -2.27 11.03
N SER A 347 17.34 -2.66 12.13
CA SER A 347 16.47 -1.77 12.91
C SER A 347 17.23 -0.53 13.42
N SER A 348 18.45 -0.71 13.91
CA SER A 348 19.27 0.40 14.43
C SER A 348 19.60 1.41 13.35
N VAL A 349 20.01 0.94 12.17
CA VAL A 349 20.48 1.82 11.08
C VAL A 349 19.31 2.42 10.31
N VAL A 350 18.31 1.62 9.96
CA VAL A 350 17.24 2.03 9.05
C VAL A 350 16.11 2.69 9.81
N LEU A 351 15.63 2.10 10.91
CA LEU A 351 14.44 2.57 11.62
C LEU A 351 14.77 3.57 12.73
N LEU A 352 15.93 3.41 13.39
CA LEU A 352 16.37 4.28 14.50
C LEU A 352 17.45 5.29 14.10
N GLU A 353 18.02 5.18 12.89
CA GLU A 353 19.09 6.05 12.37
C GLU A 353 20.30 6.20 13.31
N LYS A 354 20.60 5.13 14.06
CA LYS A 354 21.79 5.01 14.91
C LYS A 354 22.95 4.40 14.12
N ALA A 355 24.17 4.61 14.62
CA ALA A 355 25.35 3.92 14.09
C ALA A 355 25.16 2.38 14.17
N PRO A 356 25.60 1.62 13.15
CA PRO A 356 25.48 0.17 13.17
C PRO A 356 26.30 -0.46 14.31
N PRO A 357 25.85 -1.58 14.89
CA PRO A 357 26.72 -2.43 15.69
C PRO A 357 27.85 -3.01 14.83
N ALA A 358 28.94 -3.46 15.46
CA ALA A 358 30.15 -3.95 14.77
C ALA A 358 29.88 -5.14 13.82
N ASP A 359 28.85 -5.93 14.11
CA ASP A 359 28.39 -7.04 13.27
C ASP A 359 27.34 -6.56 12.26
N VAL A 360 27.83 -5.97 11.18
CA VAL A 360 27.01 -5.40 10.11
C VAL A 360 26.45 -6.53 9.22
N PRO A 361 25.15 -6.50 8.83
CA PRO A 361 24.57 -7.44 7.89
C PRO A 361 25.43 -7.59 6.64
N ARG A 362 25.52 -8.79 6.07
CA ARG A 362 26.29 -9.01 4.82
C ARG A 362 25.91 -8.02 3.72
N ALA A 363 24.63 -7.68 3.55
CA ALA A 363 24.20 -6.66 2.57
C ALA A 363 24.73 -5.26 2.92
N LEU A 364 24.66 -4.85 4.19
CA LEU A 364 25.25 -3.59 4.65
C LEU A 364 26.79 -3.61 4.61
N GLY A 365 27.42 -4.79 4.75
CA GLY A 365 28.86 -5.01 4.65
C GLY A 365 29.35 -5.02 3.20
N GLU A 366 28.61 -5.64 2.27
CA GLU A 366 28.81 -5.56 0.82
C GLU A 366 28.61 -4.11 0.33
N LEU A 367 27.63 -3.41 0.90
CA LEU A 367 27.37 -1.99 0.64
C LEU A 367 28.45 -1.07 1.21
N ALA A 368 28.92 -1.32 2.43
CA ALA A 368 30.05 -0.61 3.01
C ALA A 368 31.34 -0.88 2.21
N ALA A 369 31.53 -2.11 1.74
CA ALA A 369 32.67 -2.50 0.90
C ALA A 369 32.62 -1.90 -0.51
N SER A 370 31.43 -1.55 -1.02
CA SER A 370 31.29 -0.84 -2.30
C SER A 370 31.59 0.66 -2.18
N GLY A 371 31.82 1.18 -0.97
CA GLY A 371 32.04 2.61 -0.73
C GLY A 371 30.77 3.46 -0.85
N TRP A 372 29.61 2.83 -0.90
CA TRP A 372 28.33 3.54 -0.98
C TRP A 372 27.93 4.11 0.37
N HIS A 373 27.31 5.29 0.35
CA HIS A 373 26.78 5.96 1.53
C HIS A 373 25.29 6.33 1.35
N PRO A 374 24.46 6.21 2.40
CA PRO A 374 23.07 6.64 2.35
C PRO A 374 22.98 8.13 2.05
N ASP A 375 22.06 8.49 1.16
CA ASP A 375 21.87 9.87 0.75
C ASP A 375 21.02 10.62 1.78
N VAL A 376 21.69 11.43 2.59
CA VAL A 376 21.09 12.24 3.67
C VAL A 376 20.91 13.71 3.26
N HIS A 377 21.56 14.14 2.18
CA HIS A 377 21.51 15.51 1.65
C HIS A 377 21.38 15.51 0.12
N PRO A 378 20.28 14.95 -0.40
CA PRO A 378 20.11 14.80 -1.84
C PRO A 378 20.04 16.14 -2.57
N MET A 379 20.62 16.17 -3.76
CA MET A 379 20.53 17.26 -4.73
C MET A 379 19.89 16.75 -6.03
N PRO A 380 19.35 17.63 -6.92
CA PRO A 380 18.67 17.19 -8.14
C PRO A 380 19.45 16.15 -8.96
N THR A 381 20.75 16.37 -9.13
CA THR A 381 21.64 15.48 -9.89
C THR A 381 21.82 14.11 -9.24
N HIS A 382 21.70 14.00 -7.91
CA HIS A 382 21.80 12.74 -7.18
C HIS A 382 20.46 11.98 -7.12
N ALA A 383 19.33 12.64 -7.39
CA ALA A 383 18.04 11.97 -7.42
C ALA A 383 17.99 10.84 -8.47
N ARG A 384 18.80 10.93 -9.53
CA ARG A 384 19.01 9.86 -10.51
C ARG A 384 19.57 8.59 -9.87
N ASP A 385 20.48 8.71 -8.90
CA ASP A 385 21.10 7.55 -8.22
C ASP A 385 20.12 6.78 -7.32
N TRP A 386 18.95 7.36 -7.04
CA TRP A 386 17.87 6.68 -6.31
C TRP A 386 17.25 5.54 -7.12
N VAL A 387 17.49 5.50 -8.44
CA VAL A 387 17.11 4.39 -9.32
C VAL A 387 17.54 3.03 -8.79
N ARG A 388 18.58 2.94 -7.96
CA ARG A 388 19.01 1.72 -7.27
C ARG A 388 17.93 1.03 -6.43
N LEU A 389 16.90 1.77 -6.00
CA LEU A 389 15.70 1.22 -5.34
C LEU A 389 14.87 0.36 -6.29
N ILE A 390 14.86 0.72 -7.57
CA ILE A 390 14.21 0.01 -8.66
C ILE A 390 15.18 -1.03 -9.21
N ASP A 391 16.41 -0.64 -9.52
CA ASP A 391 17.33 -1.49 -10.25
C ASP A 391 17.85 -2.70 -9.48
N GLY A 392 18.09 -2.53 -8.18
CA GLY A 392 18.49 -3.62 -7.31
C GLY A 392 17.32 -4.49 -6.83
N HIS A 393 16.10 -4.30 -7.34
CA HIS A 393 14.92 -4.97 -6.81
C HIS A 393 14.90 -6.47 -7.13
N ARG A 394 14.48 -7.28 -6.15
CA ARG A 394 14.42 -8.77 -6.27
C ARG A 394 13.46 -9.27 -7.36
N LEU A 395 12.54 -8.43 -7.82
CA LEU A 395 11.61 -8.76 -8.90
C LEU A 395 12.37 -9.21 -10.15
N TRP A 396 13.50 -8.57 -10.47
CA TRP A 396 14.30 -8.92 -11.64
C TRP A 396 14.83 -10.34 -11.57
N ASP A 397 15.36 -10.75 -10.41
CA ASP A 397 15.82 -12.13 -10.18
C ASP A 397 14.67 -13.14 -10.24
N LEU A 398 13.50 -12.77 -9.70
CA LEU A 398 12.30 -13.62 -9.78
C LEU A 398 11.85 -13.82 -11.22
N MET A 399 11.85 -12.77 -12.03
CA MET A 399 11.48 -12.86 -13.44
C MET A 399 12.48 -13.69 -14.26
N LEU A 400 13.77 -13.60 -13.94
CA LEU A 400 14.81 -14.40 -14.59
C LEU A 400 14.77 -15.88 -14.18
N SER A 401 14.35 -16.20 -12.96
CA SER A 401 14.39 -17.56 -12.41
C SER A 401 13.06 -18.31 -12.50
N ALA A 402 11.93 -17.60 -12.59
CA ALA A 402 10.60 -18.19 -12.67
C ALA A 402 10.44 -19.06 -13.93
N LYS A 403 9.63 -20.11 -13.81
CA LYS A 403 9.36 -21.08 -14.89
C LYS A 403 7.88 -21.34 -15.06
N GLY A 404 7.51 -21.81 -16.25
CA GLY A 404 6.15 -22.24 -16.56
C GLY A 404 5.12 -21.16 -16.24
N LYS A 405 4.08 -21.52 -15.50
CA LYS A 405 2.94 -20.63 -15.23
C LYS A 405 3.26 -19.46 -14.29
N SER A 406 4.17 -19.64 -13.33
CA SER A 406 4.63 -18.54 -12.46
C SER A 406 5.37 -17.46 -13.25
N ALA A 407 6.16 -17.83 -14.26
CA ALA A 407 6.81 -16.86 -15.15
C ALA A 407 5.77 -16.03 -15.94
N VAL A 408 4.71 -16.69 -16.42
CA VAL A 408 3.61 -16.02 -17.13
C VAL A 408 2.85 -15.07 -16.20
N ALA A 409 2.58 -15.48 -14.96
CA ALA A 409 1.89 -14.66 -13.98
C ALA A 409 2.70 -13.41 -13.59
N LEU A 410 3.99 -13.58 -13.31
CA LEU A 410 4.90 -12.46 -13.02
C LEU A 410 5.00 -11.48 -14.20
N ALA A 411 5.20 -11.98 -15.42
CA ALA A 411 5.21 -11.14 -16.62
C ALA A 411 3.88 -10.40 -16.83
N THR A 412 2.75 -11.09 -16.63
CA THR A 412 1.41 -10.51 -16.73
C THR A 412 1.23 -9.39 -15.70
N GLY A 413 1.59 -9.65 -14.43
CA GLY A 413 1.51 -8.67 -13.36
C GLY A 413 2.36 -7.44 -13.64
N TRP A 414 3.62 -7.65 -14.04
CA TRP A 414 4.50 -6.53 -14.38
C TRP A 414 3.92 -5.64 -15.47
N ILE A 415 3.40 -6.21 -16.56
CA ILE A 415 2.79 -5.45 -17.65
C ILE A 415 1.48 -4.77 -17.21
N VAL A 416 0.57 -5.49 -16.55
CA VAL A 416 -0.73 -4.96 -16.13
C VAL A 416 -0.57 -3.80 -15.15
N GLU A 417 0.30 -3.94 -14.16
CA GLU A 417 0.52 -2.89 -13.16
C GLU A 417 1.23 -1.66 -13.75
N ASN A 418 2.12 -1.84 -14.74
CA ASN A 418 2.67 -0.71 -15.49
C ASN A 418 1.65 -0.04 -16.40
N ILE A 419 0.69 -0.78 -16.99
CA ILE A 419 -0.41 -0.15 -17.72
C ILE A 419 -1.24 0.75 -16.79
N PHE A 420 -1.55 0.30 -15.57
CA PHE A 420 -2.25 1.13 -14.59
C PHE A 420 -1.46 2.38 -14.20
N TYR A 421 -0.14 2.25 -14.00
CA TYR A 421 0.76 3.37 -13.75
C TYR A 421 0.77 4.37 -14.93
N LEU A 422 1.04 3.91 -16.16
CA LEU A 422 1.11 4.75 -17.36
C LEU A 422 -0.23 5.43 -17.67
N ARG A 423 -1.36 4.75 -17.47
CA ARG A 423 -2.70 5.38 -17.60
C ARG A 423 -2.92 6.52 -16.60
N ALA A 424 -2.20 6.53 -15.48
CA ALA A 424 -2.25 7.61 -14.51
C ALA A 424 -1.28 8.76 -14.83
N ALA A 425 -0.45 8.65 -15.87
CA ALA A 425 0.53 9.67 -16.27
C ALA A 425 -0.09 11.06 -16.41
N ALA A 426 -1.24 11.13 -17.08
CA ALA A 426 -1.97 12.39 -17.27
C ALA A 426 -2.42 13.01 -15.93
N ARG A 427 -2.77 12.19 -14.92
CA ARG A 427 -3.25 12.69 -13.63
C ARG A 427 -2.15 13.40 -12.86
N HIS A 428 -0.97 12.79 -12.70
CA HIS A 428 0.10 13.44 -11.95
C HIS A 428 0.79 14.54 -12.76
N ASN A 429 0.97 14.38 -14.09
CA ASN A 429 1.52 15.44 -14.93
C ASN A 429 0.62 16.70 -14.98
N ALA A 430 -0.69 16.54 -15.08
CA ALA A 430 -1.60 17.69 -15.03
C ALA A 430 -1.53 18.45 -13.69
N ASN A 431 -1.36 17.74 -12.56
CA ASN A 431 -1.24 18.37 -11.25
C ASN A 431 0.05 19.18 -11.12
N VAL A 432 1.20 18.68 -11.59
CA VAL A 432 2.46 19.45 -11.54
C VAL A 432 2.42 20.65 -12.51
N ILE A 433 1.80 20.50 -13.68
CA ILE A 433 1.62 21.61 -14.63
C ILE A 433 0.78 22.72 -13.97
N ALA A 434 -0.24 22.35 -13.21
CA ALA A 434 -1.10 23.31 -12.51
C ALA A 434 -0.41 23.98 -11.31
N SER A 435 0.39 23.24 -10.54
CA SER A 435 1.01 23.72 -9.30
C SER A 435 2.36 24.43 -9.49
N CYS A 436 3.10 24.11 -10.57
CA CYS A 436 4.44 24.63 -10.80
C CYS A 436 4.41 26.09 -11.31
N PRO A 437 5.07 27.05 -10.64
CA PRO A 437 5.11 28.44 -11.06
C PRO A 437 6.11 28.71 -12.21
N ASP A 438 7.11 27.85 -12.45
CA ASP A 438 8.09 28.03 -13.52
C ASP A 438 7.52 27.59 -14.89
N GLN A 439 7.47 28.53 -15.83
CA GLN A 439 6.97 28.25 -17.18
C GLN A 439 7.81 27.23 -17.95
N ARG A 440 9.12 27.21 -17.76
CA ARG A 440 10.02 26.28 -18.47
C ARG A 440 9.76 24.84 -18.02
N ILE A 441 9.66 24.63 -16.71
CA ILE A 441 9.32 23.33 -16.14
C ILE A 441 7.92 22.91 -16.55
N ARG A 442 6.93 23.82 -16.53
CA ARG A 442 5.59 23.50 -17.05
C ARG A 442 5.62 23.09 -18.52
N ASN A 443 6.39 23.78 -19.37
CA ASN A 443 6.49 23.44 -20.79
C ASN A 443 7.13 22.06 -20.98
N TRP A 444 8.18 21.76 -20.21
CA TRP A 444 8.80 20.43 -20.17
C TRP A 444 7.77 19.36 -19.76
N MET A 445 7.01 19.59 -18.68
CA MET A 445 5.97 18.67 -18.20
C MET A 445 4.84 18.48 -19.22
N VAL A 446 4.46 19.52 -19.96
CA VAL A 446 3.48 19.41 -21.06
C VAL A 446 4.02 18.56 -22.21
N HIS A 447 5.32 18.67 -22.51
CA HIS A 447 5.96 17.84 -23.52
C HIS A 447 5.98 16.38 -23.09
N HIS A 448 6.51 16.10 -21.90
CA HIS A 448 6.56 14.78 -21.29
C HIS A 448 5.15 14.14 -21.21
N MET A 449 4.14 14.89 -20.78
CA MET A 449 2.76 14.38 -20.74
C MET A 449 2.21 13.97 -22.12
N LYS A 450 2.61 14.65 -23.21
CA LYS A 450 2.17 14.29 -24.57
C LYS A 450 2.82 13.00 -25.06
N GLU A 451 4.04 12.74 -24.65
CA GLU A 451 4.77 11.51 -25.00
C GLU A 451 4.12 10.31 -24.29
N GLU A 452 3.92 10.43 -22.97
CA GLU A 452 3.34 9.39 -22.13
C GLU A 452 1.89 8.97 -22.52
N GLN A 453 1.14 9.83 -23.22
CA GLN A 453 -0.27 9.59 -23.60
C GLN A 453 -0.49 8.34 -24.46
N GLY A 454 0.55 7.78 -25.07
CA GLY A 454 0.47 6.55 -25.87
C GLY A 454 1.08 5.31 -25.23
N HIS A 455 1.81 5.44 -24.13
CA HIS A 455 2.70 4.38 -23.63
C HIS A 455 1.94 3.17 -23.10
N ALA A 456 0.83 3.39 -22.39
CA ALA A 456 -0.04 2.30 -21.94
C ALA A 456 -0.53 1.42 -23.11
N SER A 457 -0.88 2.02 -24.25
CA SER A 457 -1.35 1.29 -25.43
C SER A 457 -0.25 0.45 -26.09
N ILE A 458 1.03 0.78 -25.90
CA ILE A 458 2.15 -0.06 -26.36
C ILE A 458 2.08 -1.41 -25.66
N LEU A 459 1.92 -1.39 -24.33
CA LEU A 459 1.87 -2.58 -23.49
C LEU A 459 0.57 -3.37 -23.67
N GLU A 460 -0.56 -2.69 -23.83
CA GLU A 460 -1.89 -3.33 -24.01
C GLU A 460 -1.94 -4.29 -25.20
N ARG A 461 -1.19 -4.01 -26.28
CA ARG A 461 -1.11 -4.87 -27.48
C ARG A 461 -0.53 -6.26 -27.21
N HIS A 462 0.21 -6.42 -26.11
CA HIS A 462 0.91 -7.65 -25.75
C HIS A 462 0.29 -8.36 -24.54
N LEU A 463 -0.89 -7.90 -24.08
CA LEU A 463 -1.59 -8.56 -23.00
C LEU A 463 -2.02 -9.99 -23.39
N PRO A 464 -1.94 -10.95 -22.45
CA PRO A 464 -2.48 -12.29 -22.68
C PRO A 464 -3.98 -12.26 -23.00
N GLU A 465 -4.44 -13.21 -23.82
CA GLU A 465 -5.87 -13.46 -23.99
C GLU A 465 -6.55 -13.71 -22.63
N GLY A 466 -7.71 -13.09 -22.43
CA GLY A 466 -8.50 -13.20 -21.19
C GLY A 466 -8.23 -12.13 -20.13
N VAL A 467 -7.23 -11.26 -20.32
CA VAL A 467 -7.07 -10.06 -19.49
C VAL A 467 -8.13 -9.04 -19.86
N ASN A 468 -8.96 -8.64 -18.90
CA ASN A 468 -9.94 -7.56 -19.06
C ASN A 468 -9.62 -6.42 -18.10
N LEU A 469 -8.76 -5.49 -18.53
CA LEU A 469 -8.31 -4.37 -17.70
C LEU A 469 -9.44 -3.52 -17.14
N ALA A 470 -10.57 -3.38 -17.85
CA ALA A 470 -11.71 -2.57 -17.38
C ALA A 470 -12.41 -3.22 -16.18
N ALA A 471 -12.38 -4.56 -16.11
CA ALA A 471 -12.94 -5.34 -15.02
C ALA A 471 -11.91 -5.64 -13.93
N TRP A 472 -10.67 -5.14 -14.03
CA TRP A 472 -9.60 -5.48 -13.10
C TRP A 472 -9.21 -4.29 -12.24
N ARG A 473 -8.99 -4.54 -10.96
CA ARG A 473 -8.36 -3.63 -10.02
C ARG A 473 -6.83 -3.70 -10.18
N PRO A 474 -6.11 -2.57 -10.04
CA PRO A 474 -4.67 -2.59 -9.82
C PRO A 474 -4.31 -3.26 -8.48
N LEU A 475 -3.02 -3.46 -8.23
CA LEU A 475 -2.53 -3.74 -6.89
C LEU A 475 -2.69 -2.53 -5.97
N PRO A 476 -2.89 -2.74 -4.66
CA PRO A 476 -2.94 -1.64 -3.71
C PRO A 476 -1.59 -0.89 -3.61
N THR A 477 -0.45 -1.55 -3.84
CA THR A 477 0.87 -0.90 -3.93
C THR A 477 0.98 0.00 -5.16
N THR A 478 0.43 -0.39 -6.30
CA THR A 478 0.34 0.45 -7.51
C THR A 478 -0.48 1.70 -7.26
N ARG A 479 -1.63 1.56 -6.59
CA ARG A 479 -2.46 2.72 -6.20
C ARG A 479 -1.76 3.63 -5.20
N SER A 480 -1.10 3.06 -4.19
CA SER A 480 -0.28 3.83 -3.25
C SER A 480 0.80 4.65 -3.97
N PHE A 481 1.52 4.03 -4.90
CA PHE A 481 2.59 4.70 -5.66
C PHE A 481 2.05 5.83 -6.55
N VAL A 482 1.03 5.55 -7.37
CA VAL A 482 0.37 6.55 -8.22
C VAL A 482 -0.21 7.70 -7.39
N GLY A 483 -0.88 7.39 -6.28
CA GLY A 483 -1.44 8.39 -5.38
C GLY A 483 -0.37 9.32 -4.79
N ALA A 484 0.78 8.78 -4.40
CA ALA A 484 1.90 9.57 -3.90
C ALA A 484 2.49 10.51 -4.98
N LEU A 485 2.58 10.06 -6.24
CA LEU A 485 2.98 10.92 -7.35
C LEU A 485 1.99 12.07 -7.55
N VAL A 486 0.68 11.79 -7.54
CA VAL A 486 -0.37 12.83 -7.66
C VAL A 486 -0.29 13.82 -6.50
N ASP A 487 -0.13 13.32 -5.27
CA ASP A 487 -0.02 14.16 -4.08
C ASP A 487 1.20 15.08 -4.12
N ALA A 488 2.37 14.54 -4.45
CA ALA A 488 3.57 15.35 -4.62
C ALA A 488 3.39 16.36 -5.75
N ALA A 489 2.89 15.95 -6.92
CA ALA A 489 2.65 16.85 -8.04
C ALA A 489 1.75 18.03 -7.66
N ARG A 490 0.73 17.79 -6.83
CA ARG A 490 -0.22 18.80 -6.38
C ARG A 490 0.34 19.71 -5.28
N ALA A 491 0.98 19.13 -4.26
CA ALA A 491 1.36 19.85 -3.03
C ALA A 491 2.79 20.38 -3.06
N ASP A 492 3.69 19.74 -3.82
CA ASP A 492 5.12 20.03 -3.85
C ASP A 492 5.71 19.65 -5.22
N TRP A 493 5.55 20.56 -6.19
CA TRP A 493 6.01 20.36 -7.56
C TRP A 493 7.51 20.04 -7.66
N LYS A 494 8.33 20.52 -6.70
CA LYS A 494 9.77 20.25 -6.67
C LYS A 494 10.04 18.81 -6.25
N ALA A 495 9.34 18.30 -5.24
CA ALA A 495 9.41 16.90 -4.83
C ALA A 495 8.99 15.96 -5.97
N TYR A 496 7.94 16.32 -6.72
CA TYR A 496 7.56 15.59 -7.92
C TYR A 496 8.63 15.62 -9.01
N CYS A 497 9.29 16.77 -9.23
CA CYS A 497 10.41 16.84 -10.19
C CYS A 497 11.57 15.91 -9.76
N LEU A 498 11.92 15.85 -8.47
CA LEU A 498 12.93 14.90 -7.96
C LEU A 498 12.53 13.45 -8.23
N ALA A 499 11.28 13.09 -8.00
CA ALA A 499 10.77 11.77 -8.32
C ALA A 499 10.84 11.46 -9.81
N GLN A 500 10.49 12.43 -10.67
CA GLN A 500 10.61 12.23 -12.12
C GLN A 500 12.06 12.05 -12.57
N ILE A 501 13.00 12.83 -12.04
CA ILE A 501 14.44 12.62 -12.32
C ILE A 501 14.87 11.18 -11.95
N CYS A 502 14.40 10.65 -10.82
CA CYS A 502 14.65 9.26 -10.43
C CYS A 502 14.01 8.24 -11.39
N LEU A 503 12.73 8.41 -11.73
CA LEU A 503 11.97 7.44 -12.52
C LEU A 503 12.44 7.40 -13.98
N GLN A 504 12.70 8.56 -14.58
CA GLN A 504 13.25 8.66 -15.94
C GLN A 504 14.70 8.16 -16.01
N GLY A 505 15.44 8.24 -14.89
CA GLY A 505 16.77 7.64 -14.76
C GLY A 505 16.80 6.10 -14.79
N SER A 506 15.64 5.42 -14.74
CA SER A 506 15.53 3.95 -14.72
C SER A 506 15.68 3.23 -16.05
N LEU A 507 15.86 3.98 -17.14
CA LEU A 507 16.16 3.42 -18.45
C LEU A 507 17.57 2.83 -18.45
N ARG A 508 17.67 1.51 -18.27
CA ARG A 508 18.95 0.79 -18.24
C ARG A 508 19.65 0.83 -19.58
N ASP A 509 20.96 1.06 -19.53
CA ASP A 509 21.87 0.61 -20.59
C ASP A 509 21.73 -0.92 -20.71
N ASN A 510 21.32 -1.40 -21.89
CA ASN A 510 21.21 -2.83 -22.24
C ASN A 510 20.02 -3.62 -21.63
N SER A 511 18.82 -3.00 -21.49
CA SER A 511 17.58 -3.71 -21.11
C SER A 511 17.25 -4.93 -22.00
N ASP A 512 17.70 -4.93 -23.26
CA ASP A 512 17.57 -6.06 -24.20
C ASP A 512 18.09 -7.39 -23.64
N ALA A 513 19.24 -7.39 -22.95
CA ALA A 513 19.81 -8.59 -22.37
C ALA A 513 18.90 -9.21 -21.30
N PHE A 514 18.16 -8.39 -20.55
CA PHE A 514 17.19 -8.88 -19.57
C PHE A 514 16.00 -9.56 -20.27
N TYR A 515 15.41 -8.91 -21.28
CA TYR A 515 14.29 -9.48 -22.04
C TYR A 515 14.68 -10.80 -22.72
N GLU A 516 15.87 -10.87 -23.32
CA GLU A 516 16.40 -12.09 -23.91
C GLU A 516 16.60 -13.20 -22.87
N ALA A 517 17.06 -12.85 -21.67
CA ALA A 517 17.27 -13.81 -20.59
C ALA A 517 15.94 -14.40 -20.07
N VAL A 518 14.89 -13.58 -19.91
CA VAL A 518 13.54 -14.08 -19.58
C VAL A 518 13.01 -14.98 -20.71
N GLY A 519 13.32 -14.65 -21.97
CA GLY A 519 12.98 -15.47 -23.12
C GLY A 519 13.56 -16.89 -23.09
N LYS A 520 14.71 -17.08 -22.44
CA LYS A 520 15.33 -18.41 -22.26
C LYS A 520 14.59 -19.29 -21.25
N THR A 521 13.84 -18.71 -20.31
CA THR A 521 13.14 -19.48 -19.26
C THR A 521 11.67 -19.72 -19.58
N SER A 522 11.01 -18.83 -20.31
CA SER A 522 9.62 -19.00 -20.75
C SER A 522 9.29 -18.19 -22.00
N ALA A 523 9.04 -18.89 -23.12
CA ALA A 523 8.64 -18.23 -24.38
C ALA A 523 7.34 -17.42 -24.26
N ARG A 524 6.39 -17.88 -23.45
CA ARG A 524 5.12 -17.15 -23.23
C ARG A 524 5.29 -15.93 -22.34
N ALA A 525 6.16 -15.99 -21.32
CA ALA A 525 6.52 -14.81 -20.56
C ALA A 525 7.25 -13.79 -21.44
N ALA A 526 8.14 -14.27 -22.33
CA ALA A 526 8.84 -13.45 -23.31
C ALA A 526 7.85 -12.64 -24.18
N GLN A 527 6.83 -13.30 -24.72
CA GLN A 527 5.80 -12.65 -25.56
C GLN A 527 5.08 -11.51 -24.83
N ILE A 528 4.80 -11.68 -23.54
CA ILE A 528 4.10 -10.67 -22.73
C ILE A 528 5.01 -9.47 -22.49
N ILE A 529 6.26 -9.72 -22.11
CA ILE A 529 7.20 -8.63 -21.79
C ILE A 529 7.76 -7.89 -23.02
N VAL A 530 7.51 -8.39 -24.24
CA VAL A 530 7.82 -7.63 -25.47
C VAL A 530 7.19 -6.24 -25.43
N GLY A 531 6.00 -6.09 -24.82
CA GLY A 531 5.39 -4.77 -24.68
C GLY A 531 6.24 -3.76 -23.91
N MET A 532 6.94 -4.20 -22.85
CA MET A 532 7.87 -3.31 -22.14
C MET A 532 9.16 -3.11 -22.93
N ARG A 533 9.65 -4.12 -23.64
CA ARG A 533 10.81 -3.95 -24.54
C ARG A 533 10.55 -2.90 -25.62
N ASP A 534 9.39 -2.97 -26.26
CA ASP A 534 8.96 -2.01 -27.28
C ASP A 534 8.83 -0.60 -26.68
N HIS A 535 8.31 -0.50 -25.45
CA HIS A 535 8.26 0.74 -24.69
C HIS A 535 9.66 1.31 -24.45
N ASP A 536 10.58 0.54 -23.87
CA ASP A 536 11.96 0.99 -23.62
C ASP A 536 12.69 1.46 -24.89
N HIS A 537 12.40 0.83 -26.04
CA HIS A 537 12.96 1.23 -27.33
C HIS A 537 12.39 2.57 -27.79
N ILE A 538 11.07 2.75 -27.70
CA ILE A 538 10.39 4.01 -28.01
C ILE A 538 10.90 5.13 -27.09
N ASP A 539 11.03 4.86 -25.79
CA ASP A 539 11.52 5.81 -24.80
C ASP A 539 12.95 6.29 -25.12
N ARG A 540 13.81 5.35 -25.53
CA ARG A 540 15.18 5.66 -25.94
C ARG A 540 15.21 6.48 -27.24
N ASP A 541 14.37 6.14 -28.21
CA ASP A 541 14.26 6.87 -29.48
C ASP A 541 13.71 8.29 -29.26
N CYS A 542 12.87 8.49 -28.24
CA CYS A 542 12.37 9.80 -27.79
C CYS A 542 13.40 10.60 -26.98
N GLY A 543 14.44 9.96 -26.46
CA GLY A 543 15.52 10.63 -25.71
C GLY A 543 15.24 10.80 -24.22
N HIS A 544 14.36 9.99 -23.61
CA HIS A 544 14.01 10.11 -22.18
C HIS A 544 15.19 9.97 -21.19
N CYS A 545 16.34 9.44 -21.64
CA CYS A 545 17.56 9.48 -20.83
C CYS A 545 18.13 10.91 -20.64
N ASP A 546 17.95 11.78 -21.63
CA ASP A 546 18.39 13.19 -21.59
C ASP A 546 17.40 14.07 -20.80
N ASP A 547 16.13 13.67 -20.77
CA ASP A 547 15.02 14.31 -20.06
C ASP A 547 15.27 14.45 -18.55
N ALA A 548 15.86 13.43 -17.92
CA ALA A 548 16.20 13.47 -16.50
C ALA A 548 17.27 14.56 -16.21
N ASP A 549 18.27 14.69 -17.09
CA ASP A 549 19.35 15.66 -16.94
C ASP A 549 18.87 17.09 -17.28
N GLU A 550 17.98 17.23 -18.26
CA GLU A 550 17.31 18.50 -18.56
C GLU A 550 16.45 18.96 -17.38
N LEU A 551 15.59 18.09 -16.83
CA LEU A 551 14.75 18.43 -15.69
C LEU A 551 15.58 18.75 -14.44
N ALA A 552 16.66 17.99 -14.18
CA ALA A 552 17.61 18.30 -13.10
C ALA A 552 18.26 19.68 -13.29
N THR A 553 18.62 20.03 -14.53
CA THR A 553 19.18 21.35 -14.86
C THR A 553 18.15 22.46 -14.63
N LEU A 554 16.89 22.25 -15.06
CA LEU A 554 15.80 23.21 -14.83
C LEU A 554 15.48 23.39 -13.33
N LEU A 555 15.61 22.32 -12.53
CA LEU A 555 15.37 22.35 -11.08
C LEU A 555 16.55 22.92 -10.28
N SER A 556 17.78 22.83 -10.79
CA SER A 556 19.02 23.25 -10.11
C SER A 556 19.05 24.68 -9.54
N PRO A 557 18.37 25.70 -10.11
CA PRO A 557 18.37 27.05 -9.53
C PRO A 557 17.49 27.17 -8.28
N TYR A 558 16.66 26.17 -7.99
CA TYR A 558 15.71 26.21 -6.88
C TYR A 558 16.32 25.66 -5.60
N THR A 559 16.04 26.34 -4.48
CA THR A 559 16.27 25.76 -3.16
C THR A 559 15.31 24.60 -2.94
N LEU A 560 15.85 23.45 -2.58
CA LEU A 560 15.09 22.27 -2.16
C LEU A 560 15.02 22.29 -0.63
N GLU A 561 13.85 22.61 -0.09
CA GLU A 561 13.59 22.56 1.34
C GLU A 561 13.74 21.11 1.86
N PRO A 562 14.11 20.90 3.14
CA PRO A 562 14.24 19.55 3.68
C PRO A 562 13.01 18.65 3.44
N MET A 563 11.80 19.19 3.59
CA MET A 563 10.56 18.45 3.32
C MET A 563 10.40 18.07 1.84
N THR A 564 10.84 18.93 0.92
CA THR A 564 10.84 18.66 -0.52
C THR A 564 11.70 17.45 -0.85
N LEU A 565 12.87 17.36 -0.21
CA LEU A 565 13.79 16.24 -0.36
C LEU A 565 13.22 14.95 0.25
N GLU A 566 12.67 15.05 1.46
CA GLU A 566 12.00 13.96 2.17
C GLU A 566 10.87 13.35 1.33
N HIS A 567 9.99 14.18 0.78
CA HIS A 567 8.87 13.75 -0.07
C HIS A 567 9.32 13.19 -1.41
N GLY A 568 10.31 13.82 -2.06
CA GLY A 568 10.85 13.31 -3.34
C GLY A 568 11.46 11.92 -3.17
N ALA A 569 12.25 11.71 -2.11
CA ALA A 569 12.86 10.44 -1.78
C ALA A 569 11.82 9.35 -1.43
N LEU A 570 10.72 9.74 -0.77
CA LEU A 570 9.65 8.83 -0.37
C LEU A 570 9.01 8.15 -1.58
N ILE A 571 8.92 8.86 -2.71
CA ILE A 571 8.40 8.30 -3.95
C ILE A 571 9.28 7.18 -4.48
N GLY A 572 10.61 7.29 -4.34
CA GLY A 572 11.53 6.20 -4.67
C GLY A 572 11.25 4.94 -3.84
N GLN A 573 11.00 5.09 -2.53
CA GLN A 573 10.60 3.99 -1.66
C GLN A 573 9.24 3.39 -2.07
N LEU A 574 8.29 4.22 -2.50
CA LEU A 574 7.00 3.73 -3.01
C LEU A 574 7.12 3.07 -4.39
N ALA A 575 8.10 3.46 -5.21
CA ALA A 575 8.45 2.75 -6.44
C ALA A 575 9.04 1.36 -6.14
N TRP A 576 9.91 1.24 -5.12
CA TRP A 576 10.33 -0.06 -4.60
C TRP A 576 9.12 -0.90 -4.15
N SER A 577 8.18 -0.29 -3.44
CA SER A 577 6.95 -0.95 -2.93
C SER A 577 6.03 -1.42 -4.05
N PHE A 578 5.92 -0.65 -5.14
CA PHE A 578 5.21 -1.03 -6.36
C PHE A 578 5.76 -2.35 -6.93
N LEU A 579 7.10 -2.46 -7.07
CA LEU A 579 7.75 -3.67 -7.55
C LEU A 579 7.64 -4.83 -6.56
N ASP A 580 7.70 -4.56 -5.25
CA ASP A 580 7.57 -5.57 -4.21
C ASP A 580 6.16 -6.17 -4.18
N GLY A 581 5.12 -5.35 -4.36
CA GLY A 581 3.74 -5.84 -4.53
C GLY A 581 3.58 -6.76 -5.74
N ILE A 582 4.21 -6.43 -6.88
CA ILE A 582 4.22 -7.33 -8.06
C ILE A 582 4.92 -8.65 -7.72
N ALA A 583 6.09 -8.57 -7.08
CA ALA A 583 6.90 -9.72 -6.70
C ALA A 583 6.17 -10.67 -5.73
N ASP A 584 5.42 -10.16 -4.76
CA ASP A 584 4.71 -11.00 -3.78
C ASP A 584 3.39 -11.56 -4.30
N HIS A 585 2.68 -10.75 -5.11
CA HIS A 585 1.36 -11.12 -5.59
C HIS A 585 1.44 -12.08 -6.77
N TYR A 586 2.22 -11.73 -7.81
CA TYR A 586 2.18 -12.40 -9.11
C TYR A 586 3.07 -13.63 -9.25
N VAL A 587 3.69 -14.11 -8.16
CA VAL A 587 4.45 -15.38 -8.14
C VAL A 587 3.60 -16.64 -8.39
N HIS A 588 2.26 -16.55 -8.31
CA HIS A 588 1.35 -17.67 -8.52
C HIS A 588 0.38 -17.42 -9.68
N GLU A 589 0.10 -18.44 -10.49
CA GLU A 589 -0.78 -18.34 -11.67
C GLU A 589 -2.19 -17.82 -11.37
N ALA A 590 -2.65 -18.11 -10.17
CA ALA A 590 -3.96 -17.74 -9.68
C ALA A 590 -4.05 -16.20 -9.45
N SER A 591 -2.94 -15.52 -9.14
CA SER A 591 -2.86 -14.10 -8.76
C SER A 591 -3.67 -13.16 -9.66
N VAL A 592 -3.66 -13.50 -10.95
CA VAL A 592 -4.27 -12.77 -12.05
C VAL A 592 -5.79 -12.65 -11.89
N ALA A 593 -6.47 -13.74 -11.54
CA ALA A 593 -7.93 -13.74 -11.43
C ALA A 593 -8.45 -13.05 -10.16
N GLN A 594 -7.61 -12.82 -9.14
CA GLN A 594 -8.03 -12.04 -7.96
C GLN A 594 -8.25 -10.56 -8.31
N ARG A 595 -7.65 -10.08 -9.40
CA ARG A 595 -7.80 -8.67 -9.77
C ARG A 595 -9.23 -8.32 -10.21
N ILE A 596 -10.11 -9.29 -10.48
CA ILE A 596 -11.49 -9.02 -10.91
C ILE A 596 -12.21 -8.13 -9.88
N GLY A 597 -12.66 -6.98 -10.38
CA GLY A 597 -13.30 -5.86 -9.72
C GLY A 597 -14.83 -5.88 -9.78
N TRP A 598 -15.42 -5.04 -8.94
CA TRP A 598 -16.74 -4.49 -9.18
C TRP A 598 -16.72 -3.61 -10.43
N ILE A 599 -17.81 -3.68 -11.21
CA ILE A 599 -18.06 -2.84 -12.39
C ILE A 599 -19.37 -2.10 -12.14
N GLY A 600 -19.42 -0.82 -12.51
CA GLY A 600 -20.58 0.04 -12.37
C GLY A 600 -21.43 0.14 -13.62
#